data_AF-A0A7W0SS69-F1
#
_entry.id   AF-A0A7W0SS69-F1
#
_cell.length_a   1.000
_cell.length_b   1.000
_cell.length_c   1.000
_cell.angle_alpha   90.00
_cell.angle_beta   90.00
_cell.angle_gamma   90.00
#
_symmetry.space_group_name_H-M   'P 1'
#
loop_
_entity.id
_entity.type
_entity.pdbx_description
1 polymer ?
#
loop_
_entity_poly.entity_id
_entity_poly.type
_entity_poly.pdbx_seq_one_letter_code
_entity_poly.pdbx_strand_id
1 'polypeptide(L)'
;MAINQRFGLSGDNVFLTHGQTVPPPWFNGDIEAVRPGDWVLMVSLNPRVIPSEVETIRWYDNQGFTAETYWAHWRRFNTNHWYWKFFRPRVRLASRLMGKPVTPNLEPLFATEQMIFVELCPYGSGSFKPSQSMVEELATTDEGFKIAAVVRRLLIERGKPHAIVVNGNLALGDFEALERDRFTWDELRYESVESLSGRSPGRMLWHRQGHYHVNAAQDFCVRVSLPEKHQRSKFERRNRRPG
;
A
#
# COMPACT_ATOMS: atom_id res chain seq x y z
N MET A 1 1.11 -1.08 23.41
CA MET A 1 0.18 -1.92 24.21
C MET A 1 -1.27 -1.45 24.18
N ALA A 2 -1.57 -0.14 24.05
CA ALA A 2 -2.95 0.38 24.06
C ALA A 2 -3.85 -0.18 22.93
N ILE A 3 -3.35 -0.34 21.70
CA ILE A 3 -4.15 -0.82 20.55
C ILE A 3 -4.63 -2.27 20.73
N ASN A 4 -3.75 -3.20 21.14
CA ASN A 4 -4.12 -4.61 21.35
C ASN A 4 -5.15 -4.75 22.49
N GLN A 5 -5.00 -3.98 23.57
CA GLN A 5 -5.96 -3.96 24.68
C GLN A 5 -7.31 -3.41 24.24
N ARG A 6 -7.32 -2.30 23.47
CA ARG A 6 -8.55 -1.67 22.97
C ARG A 6 -9.42 -2.62 22.17
N PHE A 7 -8.82 -3.46 21.33
CA PHE A 7 -9.55 -4.41 20.49
C PHE A 7 -9.61 -5.83 21.08
N GLY A 8 -9.18 -6.02 22.33
CA GLY A 8 -9.19 -7.33 22.99
C GLY A 8 -8.35 -8.40 22.28
N LEU A 9 -7.27 -8.01 21.60
CA LEU A 9 -6.49 -8.88 20.75
C LEU A 9 -5.51 -9.73 21.56
N SER A 10 -5.47 -11.02 21.23
CA SER A 10 -4.58 -12.02 21.85
C SER A 10 -4.17 -13.10 20.83
N GLY A 11 -3.11 -13.84 21.14
CA GLY A 11 -2.55 -14.88 20.26
C GLY A 11 -2.17 -14.35 18.88
N ASP A 12 -2.56 -15.06 17.82
CA ASP A 12 -2.26 -14.71 16.42
C ASP A 12 -2.88 -13.39 15.95
N ASN A 13 -3.86 -12.87 16.69
CA ASN A 13 -4.53 -11.60 16.37
C ASN A 13 -3.78 -10.38 16.91
N VAL A 14 -2.73 -10.56 17.72
CA VAL A 14 -1.94 -9.46 18.27
C VAL A 14 -1.27 -8.70 17.13
N PHE A 15 -1.36 -7.38 17.21
CA PHE A 15 -0.56 -6.48 16.40
C PHE A 15 0.88 -6.41 16.89
N LEU A 16 1.82 -6.56 15.95
CA LEU A 16 3.26 -6.55 16.16
C LEU A 16 3.94 -5.58 15.18
N THR A 17 5.04 -4.99 15.62
CA THR A 17 6.00 -4.25 14.78
C THR A 17 7.08 -5.20 14.26
N HIS A 18 7.90 -4.73 13.31
CA HIS A 18 9.00 -5.52 12.73
C HIS A 18 10.11 -5.87 13.74
N GLY A 19 10.20 -5.17 14.86
CA GLY A 19 11.04 -5.49 16.02
C GLY A 19 10.51 -4.75 17.25
N GLN A 20 10.87 -5.20 18.45
CA GLN A 20 10.43 -4.55 19.70
C GLN A 20 11.24 -3.28 20.01
N THR A 21 12.48 -3.23 19.52
CA THR A 21 13.44 -2.17 19.83
C THR A 21 13.62 -1.14 18.71
N VAL A 22 13.03 -1.41 17.53
CA VAL A 22 13.12 -0.53 16.36
C VAL A 22 11.79 0.15 16.07
N PRO A 23 11.79 1.39 15.55
CA PRO A 23 10.55 2.07 15.19
C PRO A 23 9.87 1.35 14.01
N PRO A 24 8.56 1.53 13.79
CA PRO A 24 7.90 0.96 12.63
C PRO A 24 8.43 1.51 11.29
N PRO A 25 8.41 0.73 10.20
CA PRO A 25 8.65 1.25 8.87
C PRO A 25 7.45 2.02 8.36
N TRP A 26 7.56 3.35 8.38
CA TRP A 26 6.53 4.22 7.81
C TRP A 26 6.55 4.20 6.28
N PHE A 27 7.69 3.88 5.68
CA PHE A 27 7.83 3.75 4.23
C PHE A 27 9.02 2.85 3.86
N ASN A 28 9.08 2.47 2.58
CA ASN A 28 10.27 1.90 1.95
C ASN A 28 10.49 2.49 0.55
N GLY A 29 11.76 2.67 0.17
CA GLY A 29 12.19 3.40 -1.03
C GLY A 29 13.08 4.59 -0.69
N ASP A 30 13.90 5.02 -1.64
CA ASP A 30 14.89 6.07 -1.44
C ASP A 30 14.31 7.46 -1.67
N ILE A 31 13.85 8.08 -0.57
CA ILE A 31 13.26 9.43 -0.60
C ILE A 31 14.25 10.52 -1.04
N GLU A 32 15.56 10.29 -0.96
CA GLU A 32 16.56 11.27 -1.39
C GLU A 32 16.85 11.18 -2.90
N ALA A 33 16.57 10.03 -3.51
CA ALA A 33 16.74 9.80 -4.93
C ALA A 33 15.59 10.39 -5.77
N VAL A 34 14.37 10.46 -5.22
CA VAL A 34 13.20 10.94 -5.96
C VAL A 34 13.25 12.45 -6.24
N ARG A 35 12.59 12.86 -7.32
CA ARG A 35 12.44 14.26 -7.75
C ARG A 35 10.98 14.58 -8.04
N PRO A 36 10.47 15.78 -7.70
CA PRO A 36 9.09 16.16 -7.99
C PRO A 36 8.66 15.84 -9.42
N GLY A 37 7.51 15.19 -9.58
CA GLY A 37 6.94 14.77 -10.86
C GLY A 37 7.59 13.54 -11.49
N ASP A 38 8.56 12.92 -10.82
CA ASP A 38 9.40 11.88 -11.42
C ASP A 38 9.51 10.61 -10.56
N TRP A 39 8.43 10.26 -9.85
CA TRP A 39 8.33 9.05 -9.02
C TRP A 39 6.86 8.71 -8.73
N VAL A 40 6.58 7.50 -8.25
CA VAL A 40 5.23 7.05 -7.90
C VAL A 40 5.11 6.79 -6.40
N LEU A 41 4.07 7.33 -5.78
CA LEU A 41 3.69 6.98 -4.41
C LEU A 41 2.81 5.73 -4.44
N MET A 42 3.18 4.68 -3.73
CA MET A 42 2.37 3.49 -3.51
C MET A 42 1.83 3.51 -2.09
N VAL A 43 0.50 3.62 -1.93
CA VAL A 43 -0.17 3.57 -0.62
C VAL A 43 -0.77 2.18 -0.45
N SER A 44 -0.40 1.46 0.59
CA SER A 44 -0.97 0.14 0.87
C SER A 44 -1.35 -0.03 2.33
N LEU A 45 -2.13 -1.08 2.57
CA LEU A 45 -2.39 -1.60 3.90
C LEU A 45 -1.95 -3.05 3.87
N ASN A 46 -0.75 -3.34 4.35
CA ASN A 46 -0.25 -4.70 4.49
C ASN A 46 -0.05 -5.04 5.97
N PRO A 47 -1.11 -5.40 6.70
CA PRO A 47 -1.00 -5.71 8.11
C PRO A 47 -0.52 -7.14 8.32
N ARG A 48 0.30 -7.73 7.44
CA ARG A 48 0.63 -9.16 7.55
C ARG A 48 1.97 -9.35 8.25
N VAL A 49 1.89 -9.98 9.41
CA VAL A 49 3.01 -10.72 10.00
C VAL A 49 2.91 -12.16 9.49
N ILE A 50 3.90 -12.63 8.75
CA ILE A 50 3.97 -14.02 8.27
C ILE A 50 4.42 -14.93 9.44
N PRO A 51 3.86 -16.14 9.61
CA PRO A 51 4.15 -17.02 10.76
C PRO A 51 5.63 -17.37 11.02
N SER A 52 6.54 -17.17 10.06
CA SER A 52 8.00 -17.30 10.26
C SER A 52 8.64 -16.08 10.96
N GLU A 53 7.86 -15.07 11.33
CA GLU A 53 8.38 -13.76 11.74
C GLU A 53 8.76 -13.64 13.21
N VAL A 54 8.62 -14.66 14.06
CA VAL A 54 9.35 -14.64 15.35
C VAL A 54 10.86 -14.53 15.09
N GLU A 55 11.36 -15.23 14.08
CA GLU A 55 12.76 -15.12 13.65
C GLU A 55 13.05 -13.77 12.99
N THR A 56 12.07 -13.18 12.30
CA THR A 56 12.23 -11.84 11.68
C THR A 56 12.24 -10.73 12.72
N ILE A 57 11.33 -10.75 13.70
CA ILE A 57 11.32 -9.83 14.84
C ILE A 57 12.63 -9.94 15.61
N ARG A 58 13.05 -11.17 15.93
CA ARG A 58 14.36 -11.41 16.57
C ARG A 58 15.51 -10.94 15.70
N TRP A 59 15.44 -11.13 14.38
CA TRP A 59 16.47 -10.65 13.46
C TRP A 59 16.62 -9.14 13.54
N TYR A 60 15.51 -8.38 13.48
CA TYR A 60 15.50 -6.93 13.61
C TYR A 60 16.07 -6.46 14.95
N ASP A 61 15.62 -7.08 16.05
CA ASP A 61 16.13 -6.73 17.40
C ASP A 61 17.62 -7.09 17.57
N ASN A 62 18.09 -8.17 16.93
CA ASN A 62 19.49 -8.59 16.97
C ASN A 62 20.42 -7.80 16.04
N GLN A 63 19.90 -6.97 15.12
CA GLN A 63 20.76 -6.18 14.22
C GLN A 63 21.49 -5.05 14.93
N GLY A 64 21.07 -4.65 16.14
CA GLY A 64 21.65 -3.50 16.84
C GLY A 64 21.53 -2.20 16.03
N PHE A 65 20.40 -2.02 15.34
CA PHE A 65 20.17 -0.85 14.48
C PHE A 65 20.36 0.46 15.25
N THR A 66 21.13 1.37 14.65
CA THR A 66 21.09 2.80 15.00
C THR A 66 20.00 3.46 14.16
N ALA A 67 19.63 4.71 14.50
CA ALA A 67 18.67 5.47 13.68
C ALA A 67 19.15 5.58 12.21
N GLU A 68 20.44 5.80 12.00
CA GLU A 68 21.05 5.95 10.67
C GLU A 68 21.06 4.64 9.89
N THR A 69 21.44 3.52 10.52
CA THR A 69 21.47 2.23 9.83
C THR A 69 20.06 1.70 9.56
N TYR A 70 19.10 2.00 10.43
CA TYR A 70 17.69 1.69 10.20
C TYR A 70 17.10 2.49 9.04
N TRP A 71 17.41 3.79 8.96
CA TRP A 71 17.03 4.65 7.83
C TRP A 71 17.61 4.13 6.50
N ALA A 72 18.92 3.81 6.49
CA ALA A 72 19.59 3.28 5.32
C ALA A 72 19.01 1.92 4.87
N HIS A 73 18.62 1.07 5.81
CA HIS A 73 17.96 -0.21 5.53
C HIS A 73 16.65 -0.01 4.77
N TRP A 74 15.76 0.85 5.26
CA TRP A 74 14.45 1.07 4.63
C TRP A 74 14.51 1.79 3.29
N ARG A 75 15.50 2.68 3.10
CA ARG A 75 15.77 3.30 1.81
C ARG A 75 16.15 2.28 0.74
N ARG A 76 16.90 1.23 1.11
CA ARG A 76 17.40 0.20 0.19
C ARG A 76 16.61 -1.10 0.22
N PHE A 77 15.51 -1.14 0.98
CA PHE A 77 14.75 -2.36 1.24
C PHE A 77 14.37 -3.11 -0.04
N ASN A 78 13.92 -2.40 -1.07
CA ASN A 78 13.45 -3.02 -2.32
C ASN A 78 14.59 -3.65 -3.15
N THR A 79 15.81 -3.13 -3.04
CA THR A 79 16.99 -3.73 -3.66
C THR A 79 17.43 -4.98 -2.89
N ASN A 80 17.35 -4.95 -1.56
CA ASN A 80 17.81 -6.03 -0.69
C ASN A 80 16.78 -7.16 -0.52
N HIS A 81 15.48 -6.86 -0.67
CA HIS A 81 14.36 -7.76 -0.41
C HIS A 81 13.40 -7.80 -1.60
N TRP A 82 13.83 -8.47 -2.67
CA TRP A 82 13.06 -8.54 -3.91
C TRP A 82 12.05 -9.70 -3.94
N TYR A 83 10.79 -9.44 -3.59
CA TYR A 83 9.67 -10.38 -3.81
C TYR A 83 8.97 -10.13 -5.15
N TRP A 84 9.44 -10.79 -6.21
CA TRP A 84 9.00 -10.51 -7.59
C TRP A 84 7.49 -10.59 -7.80
N LYS A 85 6.76 -11.49 -7.13
CA LYS A 85 5.29 -11.62 -7.30
C LYS A 85 4.54 -10.38 -6.82
N PHE A 86 5.08 -9.68 -5.83
CA PHE A 86 4.52 -8.43 -5.34
C PHE A 86 5.07 -7.24 -6.14
N PHE A 87 6.39 -7.10 -6.25
CA PHE A 87 6.96 -5.87 -6.79
C PHE A 87 6.82 -5.75 -8.32
N ARG A 88 7.02 -6.83 -9.09
CA ARG A 88 7.05 -6.77 -10.56
C ARG A 88 5.77 -6.17 -11.17
N PRO A 89 4.54 -6.60 -10.80
CA PRO A 89 3.33 -5.98 -11.34
C PRO A 89 3.25 -4.47 -11.07
N ARG A 90 3.72 -4.03 -9.88
CA ARG A 90 3.69 -2.63 -9.45
C ARG A 90 4.74 -1.79 -10.17
N VAL A 91 5.95 -2.30 -10.32
CA VAL A 91 7.01 -1.67 -11.11
C VAL A 91 6.59 -1.51 -12.57
N ARG A 92 5.98 -2.52 -13.17
CA ARG A 92 5.47 -2.43 -14.55
C ARG A 92 4.36 -1.39 -14.70
N LEU A 93 3.46 -1.28 -13.72
CA LEU A 93 2.45 -0.23 -13.70
C LEU A 93 3.10 1.15 -13.60
N ALA A 94 3.98 1.36 -12.61
CA ALA A 94 4.66 2.64 -12.40
C ALA A 94 5.50 3.06 -13.62
N SER A 95 6.30 2.14 -14.16
CA SER A 95 7.06 2.30 -15.41
C SER A 95 6.18 2.79 -16.56
N ARG A 96 4.99 2.20 -16.75
CA ARG A 96 4.04 2.63 -17.80
C ARG A 96 3.43 4.00 -17.52
N LEU A 97 3.07 4.29 -16.26
CA LEU A 97 2.50 5.59 -15.88
C LEU A 97 3.48 6.73 -16.11
N MET A 98 4.76 6.48 -15.83
CA MET A 98 5.84 7.46 -15.97
C MET A 98 6.43 7.51 -17.38
N GLY A 99 6.04 6.58 -18.28
CA GLY A 99 6.67 6.47 -19.60
C GLY A 99 8.15 6.08 -19.54
N LYS A 100 8.58 5.35 -18.50
CA LYS A 100 9.96 4.93 -18.26
C LYS A 100 10.09 3.41 -18.36
N PRO A 101 10.42 2.84 -19.53
CA PRO A 101 10.60 1.40 -19.67
C PRO A 101 11.67 0.86 -18.70
N VAL A 102 11.41 -0.30 -18.12
CA VAL A 102 12.34 -0.96 -17.19
C VAL A 102 12.49 -2.43 -17.55
N THR A 103 13.73 -2.92 -17.55
CA THR A 103 14.04 -4.33 -17.78
C THR A 103 13.98 -5.13 -16.48
N PRO A 104 13.72 -6.45 -16.51
CA PRO A 104 13.58 -7.27 -15.30
C PRO A 104 14.72 -7.18 -14.28
N ASN A 105 15.96 -7.01 -14.74
CA ASN A 105 17.15 -6.88 -13.89
C ASN A 105 17.27 -5.51 -13.20
N LEU A 106 16.57 -4.48 -13.70
CA LEU A 106 16.54 -3.13 -13.13
C LEU A 106 15.28 -2.86 -12.29
N GLU A 107 14.34 -3.81 -12.24
CA GLU A 107 13.10 -3.67 -11.46
C GLU A 107 13.34 -3.36 -9.96
N PRO A 108 14.30 -3.99 -9.25
CA PRO A 108 14.58 -3.66 -7.84
C PRO A 108 15.09 -2.23 -7.66
N LEU A 109 15.97 -1.78 -8.56
CA LEU A 109 16.52 -0.43 -8.53
C LEU A 109 15.43 0.60 -8.83
N PHE A 110 14.60 0.35 -9.85
CA PHE A 110 13.44 1.19 -10.17
C PHE A 110 12.48 1.30 -8.97
N ALA A 111 12.16 0.18 -8.33
CA ALA A 111 11.31 0.19 -7.12
C ALA A 111 11.96 0.94 -5.95
N THR A 112 13.28 1.07 -5.93
CA THR A 112 14.02 1.76 -4.87
C THR A 112 14.07 3.26 -5.14
N GLU A 113 14.41 3.66 -6.37
CA GLU A 113 14.72 5.07 -6.70
C GLU A 113 13.56 5.85 -7.30
N GLN A 114 12.50 5.17 -7.77
CA GLN A 114 11.38 5.79 -8.50
C GLN A 114 10.02 5.49 -7.85
N MET A 115 9.99 4.75 -6.74
CA MET A 115 8.77 4.41 -6.03
C MET A 115 8.99 4.54 -4.53
N ILE A 116 8.05 5.19 -3.84
CA ILE A 116 7.99 5.18 -2.37
C ILE A 116 6.73 4.44 -1.97
N PHE A 117 6.88 3.42 -1.13
CA PHE A 117 5.79 2.63 -0.58
C PHE A 117 5.50 3.11 0.82
N VAL A 118 4.25 3.46 1.11
CA VAL A 118 3.78 3.86 2.43
C VAL A 118 2.74 2.86 2.89
N GLU A 119 2.96 2.33 4.09
CA GLU A 119 1.99 1.47 4.77
C GLU A 119 1.13 2.33 5.69
N LEU A 120 -0.19 2.22 5.54
CA LEU A 120 -1.16 2.95 6.37
C LEU A 120 -1.18 2.45 7.82
N CYS A 121 -0.75 1.19 8.01
CA CYS A 121 -0.69 0.56 9.32
C CYS A 121 0.77 0.19 9.61
N PRO A 122 1.37 0.77 10.66
CA PRO A 122 2.73 0.42 11.08
C PRO A 122 2.85 -0.96 11.77
N TYR A 123 1.71 -1.63 11.96
CA TYR A 123 1.61 -2.89 12.66
C TYR A 123 1.10 -4.00 11.74
N GLY A 124 1.52 -5.24 11.99
CA GLY A 124 0.96 -6.41 11.33
C GLY A 124 0.47 -7.46 12.32
N SER A 125 -0.27 -8.43 11.82
CA SER A 125 -0.83 -9.55 12.56
C SER A 125 -0.91 -10.79 11.66
N GLY A 126 -0.80 -11.98 12.28
CA GLY A 126 -0.88 -13.25 11.58
C GLY A 126 -2.30 -13.62 11.15
N SER A 127 -3.30 -13.23 11.94
CA SER A 127 -4.71 -13.59 11.70
C SER A 127 -5.69 -12.42 11.76
N PHE A 128 -5.29 -11.24 12.23
CA PHE A 128 -6.19 -10.09 12.30
C PHE A 128 -6.56 -9.60 10.90
N LYS A 129 -7.86 -9.48 10.65
CA LYS A 129 -8.42 -8.99 9.38
C LYS A 129 -9.29 -7.76 9.68
N PRO A 130 -8.75 -6.53 9.56
CA PRO A 130 -9.52 -5.33 9.86
C PRO A 130 -10.73 -5.21 8.93
N SER A 131 -11.88 -4.79 9.48
CA SER A 131 -12.97 -4.27 8.67
C SER A 131 -12.65 -2.86 8.19
N GLN A 132 -13.38 -2.39 7.18
CA GLN A 132 -13.26 -1.01 6.71
C GLN A 132 -13.53 0.01 7.84
N SER A 133 -14.59 -0.20 8.62
CA SER A 133 -14.94 0.67 9.75
C SER A 133 -13.86 0.71 10.83
N MET A 134 -13.18 -0.42 11.09
CA MET A 134 -12.06 -0.47 12.02
C MET A 134 -10.86 0.34 11.52
N VAL A 135 -10.57 0.29 10.21
CA VAL A 135 -9.49 1.11 9.62
C VAL A 135 -9.82 2.59 9.74
N GLU A 136 -11.05 3.01 9.45
CA GLU A 136 -11.50 4.40 9.61
C GLU A 136 -11.42 4.87 11.08
N GLU A 137 -11.77 4.01 12.03
CA GLU A 137 -11.62 4.29 13.46
C GLU A 137 -10.14 4.45 13.83
N LEU A 138 -9.27 3.54 13.39
CA LEU A 138 -7.83 3.60 13.65
C LEU A 138 -7.20 4.86 13.07
N ALA A 139 -7.57 5.22 11.84
CA ALA A 139 -7.12 6.42 11.15
C ALA A 139 -7.33 7.71 11.96
N THR A 140 -8.37 7.76 12.78
CA THR A 140 -8.74 8.95 13.56
C THR A 140 -8.29 8.88 15.01
N THR A 141 -8.02 7.69 15.55
CA THR A 141 -7.82 7.50 17.00
C THR A 141 -6.49 6.86 17.39
N ASP A 142 -5.82 6.16 16.48
CA ASP A 142 -4.52 5.53 16.74
C ASP A 142 -3.35 6.44 16.29
N GLU A 143 -2.37 6.64 17.17
CA GLU A 143 -1.24 7.53 16.90
C GLU A 143 -0.34 7.01 15.78
N GLY A 144 -0.22 5.69 15.63
CA GLY A 144 0.55 5.09 14.54
C GLY A 144 -0.07 5.39 13.19
N PHE A 145 -1.39 5.21 13.07
CA PHE A 145 -2.13 5.58 11.86
C PHE A 145 -2.05 7.08 11.56
N LYS A 146 -2.15 7.94 12.58
CA LYS A 146 -2.02 9.39 12.40
C LYS A 146 -0.64 9.78 11.86
N ILE A 147 0.43 9.17 12.36
CA ILE A 147 1.80 9.40 11.86
C ILE A 147 1.91 8.94 10.40
N ALA A 148 1.38 7.76 10.05
CA ALA A 148 1.38 7.27 8.68
C ALA A 148 0.64 8.23 7.72
N ALA A 149 -0.50 8.77 8.15
CA ALA A 149 -1.24 9.79 7.40
C ALA A 149 -0.44 11.08 7.20
N VAL A 150 0.30 11.54 8.22
CA VAL A 150 1.20 12.71 8.11
C VAL A 150 2.33 12.44 7.11
N VAL A 151 3.00 11.29 7.20
CA VAL A 151 4.07 10.89 6.27
C VAL A 151 3.54 10.85 4.83
N ARG A 152 2.39 10.19 4.61
CA ARG A 152 1.71 10.15 3.31
C ARG A 152 1.46 11.57 2.76
N ARG A 153 0.90 12.46 3.59
CA ARG A 153 0.56 13.82 3.18
C ARG A 153 1.80 14.64 2.82
N LEU A 154 2.88 14.52 3.60
CA LEU A 154 4.16 15.16 3.28
C LEU A 154 4.71 14.67 1.94
N LEU A 155 4.67 13.37 1.70
CA LEU A 155 5.09 12.77 0.44
C LEU A 155 4.27 13.28 -0.76
N ILE A 156 2.96 13.44 -0.61
CA ILE A 156 2.09 13.98 -1.66
C ILE A 156 2.37 15.48 -1.88
N GLU A 157 2.23 16.30 -0.83
CA GLU A 157 2.25 17.76 -0.96
C GLU A 157 3.66 18.31 -1.25
N ARG A 158 4.69 17.73 -0.63
CA ARG A 158 6.08 18.18 -0.76
C ARG A 158 6.87 17.37 -1.77
N GLY A 159 6.69 16.04 -1.74
CA GLY A 159 7.38 15.14 -2.67
C GLY A 159 6.82 15.19 -4.09
N LYS A 160 5.54 15.55 -4.26
CA LYS A 160 4.87 15.76 -5.56
C LYS A 160 5.07 14.56 -6.50
N PRO A 161 4.53 13.37 -6.19
CA PRO A 161 4.69 12.20 -7.05
C PRO A 161 4.06 12.45 -8.43
N HIS A 162 4.59 11.80 -9.47
CA HIS A 162 3.96 11.74 -10.79
C HIS A 162 2.56 11.13 -10.71
N ALA A 163 2.43 10.06 -9.93
CA ALA A 163 1.15 9.40 -9.68
C ALA A 163 1.08 8.81 -8.28
N ILE A 164 -0.13 8.73 -7.74
CA ILE A 164 -0.44 8.02 -6.50
C ILE A 164 -1.14 6.71 -6.88
N VAL A 165 -0.64 5.59 -6.37
CA VAL A 165 -1.22 4.26 -6.53
C VAL A 165 -1.74 3.74 -5.20
N VAL A 166 -3.04 3.60 -5.05
CA VAL A 166 -3.64 3.01 -3.83
C VAL A 166 -3.85 1.51 -4.05
N ASN A 167 -3.24 0.69 -3.20
CA ASN A 167 -3.15 -0.76 -3.33
C ASN A 167 -3.99 -1.49 -2.27
N GLY A 168 -5.17 -1.96 -2.70
CA GLY A 168 -6.09 -2.77 -1.90
C GLY A 168 -7.34 -2.02 -1.40
N ASN A 169 -8.42 -2.76 -1.15
CA ASN A 169 -9.73 -2.19 -0.80
C ASN A 169 -9.75 -1.44 0.55
N LEU A 170 -8.99 -1.93 1.53
CA LEU A 170 -8.93 -1.27 2.84
C LEU A 170 -8.12 0.03 2.78
N ALA A 171 -7.00 0.01 2.03
CA ALA A 171 -6.22 1.22 1.79
C ALA A 171 -7.01 2.26 0.99
N LEU A 172 -7.80 1.79 0.03
CA LEU A 172 -8.76 2.59 -0.71
C LEU A 172 -9.74 3.30 0.23
N GLY A 173 -10.44 2.55 1.09
CA GLY A 173 -11.44 3.17 1.96
C GLY A 173 -10.84 4.13 3.00
N ASP A 174 -9.64 3.84 3.55
CA ASP A 174 -8.90 4.80 4.38
C ASP A 174 -8.59 6.09 3.62
N PHE A 175 -8.03 5.95 2.42
CA PHE A 175 -7.67 7.08 1.58
C PHE A 175 -8.92 7.92 1.25
N GLU A 176 -10.06 7.27 0.98
CA GLU A 176 -11.34 7.94 0.74
C GLU A 176 -11.94 8.61 1.96
N ALA A 177 -11.70 8.08 3.17
CA ALA A 177 -12.17 8.69 4.40
C ALA A 177 -11.36 9.94 4.75
N LEU A 178 -10.04 9.91 4.56
CA LEU A 178 -9.13 10.97 4.99
C LEU A 178 -8.94 12.08 3.93
N GLU A 179 -9.01 11.72 2.65
CA GLU A 179 -8.63 12.63 1.56
C GLU A 179 -9.82 13.01 0.65
N ARG A 180 -11.06 12.69 1.03
CA ARG A 180 -12.26 12.81 0.19
C ARG A 180 -12.36 14.13 -0.57
N ASP A 181 -12.12 15.23 0.13
CA ASP A 181 -12.30 16.58 -0.40
C ASP A 181 -11.15 17.00 -1.33
N ARG A 182 -10.15 16.13 -1.51
CA ARG A 182 -8.94 16.37 -2.28
C ARG A 182 -8.85 15.49 -3.50
N PHE A 183 -9.87 14.74 -3.86
CA PHE A 183 -9.80 13.95 -5.09
C PHE A 183 -11.13 13.73 -5.78
N THR A 184 -11.06 13.47 -7.08
CA THR A 184 -12.19 13.12 -7.94
C THR A 184 -11.84 11.89 -8.76
N TRP A 185 -12.54 10.77 -8.59
CA TRP A 185 -12.24 9.51 -9.29
C TRP A 185 -13.44 8.92 -10.00
N ASP A 186 -13.18 8.30 -11.15
CA ASP A 186 -14.10 7.49 -11.91
C ASP A 186 -13.80 6.01 -11.73
N GLU A 187 -14.85 5.19 -11.63
CA GLU A 187 -14.72 3.74 -11.68
C GLU A 187 -14.76 3.26 -13.13
N LEU A 188 -13.66 2.64 -13.57
CA LEU A 188 -13.56 2.01 -14.87
C LEU A 188 -13.74 0.51 -14.75
N ARG A 189 -14.52 -0.07 -15.66
CA ARG A 189 -14.82 -1.51 -15.72
C ARG A 189 -14.52 -2.05 -17.12
N TYR A 190 -13.92 -3.22 -17.18
CA TYR A 190 -13.53 -3.87 -18.45
C TYR A 190 -13.48 -5.38 -18.29
N GLU A 191 -13.70 -6.10 -19.38
CA GLU A 191 -13.57 -7.56 -19.39
C GLU A 191 -12.10 -7.98 -19.37
N SER A 192 -11.79 -9.05 -18.64
CA SER A 192 -10.44 -9.60 -18.61
C SER A 192 -10.09 -10.22 -19.95
N VAL A 193 -8.84 -10.07 -20.37
CA VAL A 193 -8.35 -10.63 -21.65
C VAL A 193 -8.44 -12.17 -21.68
N GLU A 194 -8.50 -12.83 -20.51
CA GLU A 194 -8.76 -14.27 -20.40
C GLU A 194 -10.15 -14.66 -20.94
N SER A 195 -11.14 -13.76 -20.90
CA SER A 195 -12.49 -13.98 -21.46
C SER A 195 -12.46 -14.21 -22.97
N LEU A 196 -11.55 -13.54 -23.67
CA LEU A 196 -11.37 -13.62 -25.12
C LEU A 196 -10.83 -14.97 -25.57
N SER A 197 -10.25 -15.76 -24.66
CA SER A 197 -9.72 -17.10 -24.96
C SER A 197 -10.78 -18.21 -24.90
N GLY A 198 -12.03 -17.90 -24.55
CA GLY A 198 -13.17 -18.83 -24.51
C GLY A 198 -13.09 -19.93 -23.44
N ARG A 199 -12.04 -19.96 -22.61
CA ARG A 199 -11.78 -21.04 -21.63
C ARG A 199 -12.36 -20.79 -20.24
N SER A 200 -12.95 -19.62 -19.98
CA SER A 200 -13.57 -19.29 -18.69
C SER A 200 -14.61 -18.19 -18.86
N PRO A 201 -15.68 -18.16 -18.04
CA PRO A 201 -16.60 -17.02 -18.02
C PRO A 201 -15.82 -15.73 -17.79
N GLY A 202 -16.11 -14.71 -18.60
CA GLY A 202 -15.35 -13.47 -18.58
C GLY A 202 -15.36 -12.82 -17.21
N ARG A 203 -14.17 -12.44 -16.72
CA ARG A 203 -14.05 -11.74 -15.43
C ARG A 203 -14.17 -10.25 -15.69
N MET A 204 -15.12 -9.59 -15.05
CA MET A 204 -15.15 -8.13 -15.01
C MET A 204 -14.06 -7.63 -14.06
N LEU A 205 -13.08 -6.95 -14.64
CA LEU A 205 -12.06 -6.20 -13.93
C LEU A 205 -12.55 -4.77 -13.73
N TRP A 206 -12.05 -4.14 -12.68
CA TRP A 206 -12.30 -2.73 -12.44
C TRP A 206 -11.10 -2.07 -11.77
N HIS A 207 -10.97 -0.77 -11.99
CA HIS A 207 -10.06 0.10 -11.24
C HIS A 207 -10.69 1.47 -11.08
N ARG A 208 -10.16 2.29 -10.17
CA ARG A 208 -10.51 3.71 -10.09
C ARG A 208 -9.35 4.56 -10.57
N GLN A 209 -9.65 5.67 -11.23
CA GLN A 209 -8.64 6.64 -11.62
C GLN A 209 -9.22 8.05 -11.49
N GLY A 210 -8.35 9.03 -11.29
CA GLY A 210 -8.79 10.41 -11.19
C GLY A 210 -7.71 11.38 -10.81
N HIS A 211 -8.10 12.49 -10.20
CA HIS A 211 -7.21 13.59 -9.86
C HIS A 211 -7.13 13.80 -8.35
N TYR A 212 -5.93 14.11 -7.83
CA TYR A 212 -5.73 14.58 -6.47
C TYR A 212 -5.35 16.06 -6.50
N HIS A 213 -6.11 16.86 -5.76
CA HIS A 213 -6.04 18.31 -5.70
C HIS A 213 -5.30 18.72 -4.42
N VAL A 214 -4.10 19.28 -4.57
CA VAL A 214 -3.34 19.86 -3.43
C VAL A 214 -3.68 21.33 -3.25
N ASN A 215 -3.74 22.09 -4.34
CA ASN A 215 -4.15 23.49 -4.42
C ASN A 215 -4.49 23.84 -5.88
N ALA A 216 -4.97 25.06 -6.14
CA ALA A 216 -5.43 25.52 -7.47
C ALA A 216 -4.38 25.42 -8.60
N ALA A 217 -3.11 25.14 -8.29
CA ALA A 217 -2.01 25.04 -9.25
C ALA A 217 -1.41 23.62 -9.36
N GLN A 218 -1.93 22.62 -8.63
CA GLN A 218 -1.32 21.30 -8.56
C GLN A 218 -2.35 20.16 -8.49
N ASP A 219 -2.50 19.49 -9.63
CA ASP A 219 -3.28 18.26 -9.79
C ASP A 219 -2.35 17.07 -10.10
N PHE A 220 -2.57 15.94 -9.43
CA PHE A 220 -1.85 14.68 -9.66
C PHE A 220 -2.78 13.61 -10.20
N CYS A 221 -2.28 12.71 -11.05
CA CYS A 221 -3.03 11.52 -11.41
C CYS A 221 -3.04 10.52 -10.25
N VAL A 222 -4.21 10.11 -9.80
CA VAL A 222 -4.39 8.99 -8.86
C VAL A 222 -4.92 7.79 -9.62
N ARG A 223 -4.34 6.63 -9.36
CA ARG A 223 -4.89 5.35 -9.81
C ARG A 223 -5.02 4.40 -8.63
N VAL A 224 -6.09 3.63 -8.59
CA VAL A 224 -6.27 2.57 -7.59
C VAL A 224 -6.02 1.25 -8.27
N SER A 225 -5.06 0.47 -7.78
CA SER A 225 -4.79 -0.88 -8.26
C SER A 225 -5.25 -1.87 -7.21
N LEU A 226 -6.18 -2.75 -7.55
CA LEU A 226 -6.57 -3.84 -6.65
C LEU A 226 -5.81 -5.12 -7.00
N PRO A 227 -5.27 -5.84 -6.00
CA PRO A 227 -4.70 -7.15 -6.24
C PRO A 227 -5.79 -8.14 -6.70
N GLU A 228 -5.46 -8.97 -7.70
CA GLU A 228 -6.33 -9.95 -8.39
C GLU A 228 -7.20 -10.83 -7.47
N LYS A 229 -6.76 -11.08 -6.22
CA LYS A 229 -7.48 -11.96 -5.27
C LYS A 229 -8.81 -11.42 -4.75
N HIS A 230 -9.13 -10.14 -4.96
CA HIS A 230 -10.42 -9.55 -4.55
C HIS A 230 -11.42 -9.36 -5.70
N GLN A 231 -11.09 -9.84 -6.90
CA GLN A 231 -12.04 -9.89 -8.02
C GLN A 231 -12.99 -11.11 -7.95
N ARG A 232 -12.88 -11.93 -6.89
CA ARG A 232 -13.86 -12.98 -6.58
C ARG A 232 -15.00 -12.43 -5.71
N SER A 233 -16.14 -12.22 -6.37
CA SER A 233 -17.52 -12.21 -5.87
C SER A 233 -17.85 -11.46 -4.57
N LYS A 234 -18.48 -10.29 -4.71
CA LYS A 234 -19.58 -9.86 -3.82
C LYS A 234 -20.89 -9.50 -4.54
N PHE A 235 -20.91 -9.46 -5.87
CA PHE A 235 -22.09 -9.02 -6.62
C PHE A 235 -23.12 -10.11 -6.94
N GLU A 236 -22.73 -11.40 -6.94
CA GLU A 236 -23.67 -12.50 -7.24
C GLU A 236 -24.68 -12.79 -6.12
N ARG A 237 -24.53 -12.20 -4.92
CA ARG A 237 -25.48 -12.41 -3.81
C ARG A 237 -26.60 -11.36 -3.70
N ARG A 238 -26.56 -10.24 -4.45
CA ARG A 238 -27.62 -9.23 -4.39
C ARG A 238 -28.78 -9.42 -5.38
N ASN A 239 -28.60 -10.24 -6.42
CA ASN A 239 -29.63 -10.46 -7.46
C ASN A 239 -30.27 -11.86 -7.44
N ARG A 240 -30.17 -12.60 -6.33
CA ARG A 240 -30.93 -13.84 -6.11
C ARG A 240 -31.77 -13.75 -4.85
N ARG A 241 -32.85 -12.97 -4.91
CA ARG A 241 -34.07 -13.26 -4.14
C ARG A 241 -35.13 -13.67 -5.16
N PRO A 242 -35.57 -14.94 -5.18
CA PRO A 242 -36.84 -15.27 -5.81
C PRO A 242 -37.97 -14.74 -4.90
N GLY A 243 -38.92 -14.04 -5.51
CA GLY A 243 -40.31 -14.13 -5.08
C GLY A 243 -40.91 -15.46 -5.51
#